data_AF-C1D211-F1
#
_entry.id   AF-C1D211-F1
#
_cell.length_a   1.000
_cell.length_b   1.000
_cell.length_c   1.000
_cell.angle_alpha   90.00
_cell.angle_beta   90.00
_cell.angle_gamma   90.00
#
_symmetry.space_group_name_H-M   'P 1'
#
loop_
_entity.id
_entity.type
_entity.pdbx_description
1 polymer ?
#
loop_
_entity_poly.entity_id
_entity_poly.type
_entity_poly.pdbx_seq_one_letter_code
_entity_poly.pdbx_strand_id
1 'polypeptide(L)'
;MKPMLSCLLLTLALPSCAPANSVPSIPASIGLVCTGSSMGTLTRADSELSLVVNRAGEVSGSFTNNGTVFAAQGKAAVREDQRTLVVSQLSLSLDSTVEGRAGITASMGAVRTGVGLTGRLGSNGNLNGTLDAHGRFAGTFRGVQGTYRTLMNCGVN
;
A
#
# COMPACT_ATOMS: atom_id res chain seq x y z
N MET A 1 14.60 40.28 -31.80
CA MET A 1 15.72 41.04 -31.19
C MET A 1 15.22 42.39 -30.68
N LYS A 2 14.90 42.47 -29.38
CA LYS A 2 14.60 43.65 -28.54
C LYS A 2 14.05 43.16 -27.18
N PRO A 3 14.21 43.89 -26.06
CA PRO A 3 15.33 44.71 -25.62
C PRO A 3 15.91 44.26 -24.26
N MET A 4 16.93 45.00 -23.89
CA MET A 4 17.88 44.87 -22.79
C MET A 4 17.28 44.92 -21.37
N LEU A 5 17.93 44.15 -20.50
CA LEU A 5 17.95 44.28 -19.04
C LEU A 5 18.13 45.75 -18.62
N SER A 6 17.23 46.22 -17.75
CA SER A 6 17.46 47.37 -16.88
C SER A 6 16.82 47.07 -15.53
N CYS A 7 17.60 46.52 -14.60
CA CYS A 7 17.27 46.53 -13.18
C CYS A 7 18.21 47.53 -12.52
N LEU A 8 17.79 48.79 -12.48
CA LEU A 8 18.44 49.83 -11.70
C LEU A 8 17.38 50.56 -10.85
N LEU A 9 17.69 50.62 -9.55
CA LEU A 9 17.20 51.55 -8.52
C LEU A 9 15.88 51.27 -7.78
N LEU A 10 16.08 50.88 -6.51
CA LEU A 10 15.77 51.68 -5.31
C LEU A 10 14.38 51.53 -4.67
N THR A 11 14.41 50.96 -3.45
CA THR A 11 13.53 51.18 -2.30
C THR A 11 12.04 50.81 -2.37
N LEU A 12 11.61 50.21 -1.25
CA LEU A 12 10.25 49.85 -0.82
C LEU A 12 9.77 48.44 -1.16
N ALA A 13 9.31 47.79 -0.10
CA ALA A 13 8.85 46.42 0.01
C ALA A 13 7.85 46.01 -1.08
N LEU A 14 8.09 44.85 -1.69
CA LEU A 14 7.12 43.93 -2.29
C LEU A 14 7.85 42.61 -2.61
N PRO A 15 7.52 41.47 -1.97
CA PRO A 15 8.02 40.18 -2.41
C PRO A 15 7.11 39.67 -3.53
N SER A 16 7.43 39.98 -4.80
CA SER A 16 6.68 39.40 -5.91
C SER A 16 7.55 39.22 -7.15
N CYS A 17 8.14 38.02 -7.28
CA CYS A 17 8.50 37.41 -8.56
C CYS A 17 8.61 35.89 -8.38
N ALA A 18 7.46 35.21 -8.33
CA ALA A 18 7.40 33.79 -8.64
C ALA A 18 6.04 33.47 -9.27
N PRO A 19 5.91 33.41 -10.61
CA PRO A 19 4.90 32.56 -11.19
C PRO A 19 5.41 31.13 -11.04
N ALA A 20 5.09 30.51 -9.90
CA ALA A 20 5.15 29.06 -9.80
C ALA A 20 4.05 28.51 -10.72
N ASN A 21 4.38 28.34 -12.01
CA ASN A 21 3.67 27.42 -12.89
C ASN A 21 3.96 26.01 -12.36
N SER A 22 3.34 25.64 -11.24
CA SER A 22 3.26 24.26 -10.79
C SER A 22 2.32 23.54 -11.74
N VAL A 23 2.88 23.08 -12.87
CA VAL A 23 2.29 21.98 -13.63
C VAL A 23 1.92 20.90 -12.60
N PRO A 24 0.67 20.41 -12.55
CA PRO A 24 0.30 19.37 -11.60
C PRO A 24 1.20 18.16 -11.87
N SER A 25 2.14 17.92 -10.96
CA SER A 25 3.06 16.80 -11.07
C SER A 25 2.32 15.53 -10.65
N ILE A 26 2.40 14.50 -11.49
CA ILE A 26 1.85 13.18 -11.16
C ILE A 26 2.54 12.69 -9.89
N PRO A 27 1.79 12.23 -8.88
CA PRO A 27 2.36 11.81 -7.61
C PRO A 27 3.39 10.69 -7.84
N ALA A 28 4.46 10.65 -7.03
CA ALA A 28 5.49 9.60 -7.13
C ALA A 28 4.94 8.23 -6.72
N SER A 29 3.93 8.22 -5.85
CA SER A 29 3.20 7.05 -5.40
C SER A 29 1.80 7.43 -4.95
N ILE A 30 0.89 6.46 -4.89
CA ILE A 30 -0.45 6.59 -4.32
C ILE A 30 -0.65 5.60 -3.19
N GLY A 31 -1.42 5.98 -2.16
CA GLY A 31 -1.95 5.06 -1.17
C GLY A 31 -3.24 4.42 -1.69
N LEU A 32 -3.41 3.11 -1.51
CA LEU A 32 -4.65 2.40 -1.78
C LEU A 32 -5.10 1.71 -0.50
N VAL A 33 -6.31 2.01 -0.04
CA VAL A 33 -6.94 1.33 1.09
C VAL A 33 -8.19 0.64 0.58
N CYS A 34 -8.25 -0.68 0.75
CA CYS A 34 -9.38 -1.50 0.35
C CYS A 34 -9.97 -2.27 1.52
N THR A 35 -11.29 -2.35 1.56
CA THR A 35 -12.03 -3.13 2.56
C THR A 35 -13.01 -4.06 1.85
N GLY A 36 -13.14 -5.29 2.34
CA GLY A 36 -14.08 -6.25 1.79
C GLY A 36 -13.98 -7.62 2.46
N SER A 37 -14.08 -8.68 1.67
CA SER A 37 -14.05 -10.05 2.20
C SER A 37 -13.39 -11.03 1.23
N SER A 38 -12.83 -12.09 1.82
CA SER A 38 -12.38 -13.28 1.13
C SER A 38 -13.33 -14.45 1.43
N MET A 39 -13.75 -15.17 0.39
CA MET A 39 -14.74 -16.23 0.43
C MET A 39 -14.16 -17.52 -0.14
N GLY A 40 -14.17 -18.57 0.68
CA GLY A 40 -13.94 -19.96 0.28
C GLY A 40 -15.26 -20.67 0.03
N THR A 41 -15.21 -21.99 -0.16
CA THR A 41 -16.40 -22.83 -0.38
C THR A 41 -17.37 -22.80 0.82
N LEU A 42 -16.82 -22.70 2.04
CA LEU A 42 -17.58 -22.79 3.30
C LEU A 42 -17.29 -21.64 4.27
N THR A 43 -16.34 -20.77 3.94
CA THR A 43 -15.84 -19.75 4.87
C THR A 43 -15.91 -18.36 4.22
N ARG A 44 -16.26 -17.36 5.02
CA ARG A 44 -16.12 -15.94 4.69
C ARG A 44 -15.28 -15.30 5.78
N ALA A 45 -14.33 -14.48 5.37
CA ALA A 45 -13.46 -13.71 6.24
C ALA A 45 -13.45 -12.25 5.80
N ASP A 46 -13.48 -11.35 6.76
CA ASP A 46 -13.26 -9.93 6.49
C ASP A 46 -11.79 -9.71 6.10
N SER A 47 -11.61 -8.84 5.12
CA SER A 47 -10.32 -8.58 4.49
C SER A 47 -10.09 -7.09 4.33
N GLU A 48 -8.88 -6.66 4.68
CA GLU A 48 -8.42 -5.28 4.51
C GLU A 48 -7.08 -5.29 3.77
N LEU A 49 -6.87 -4.34 2.88
CA LEU A 49 -5.67 -4.21 2.09
C LEU A 49 -5.22 -2.74 2.11
N SER A 50 -4.01 -2.48 2.59
CA SER A 50 -3.42 -1.15 2.63
C SER A 50 -2.10 -1.19 1.89
N LEU A 51 -1.98 -0.42 0.80
CA LEU A 51 -0.87 -0.48 -0.14
C LEU A 51 -0.36 0.91 -0.48
N VAL A 52 0.93 0.98 -0.78
CA VAL A 52 1.56 2.09 -1.47
C VAL A 52 2.01 1.58 -2.83
N VAL A 53 1.57 2.24 -3.89
CA VAL A 53 1.92 1.90 -5.28
C VAL A 53 2.72 3.05 -5.87
N ASN A 54 3.94 2.77 -6.33
CA ASN A 54 4.77 3.78 -6.99
C ASN A 54 4.52 3.85 -8.51
N ARG A 55 5.08 4.87 -9.18
CA ARG A 55 4.97 5.03 -10.64
C ARG A 55 5.56 3.87 -11.46
N ALA A 56 6.55 3.17 -10.92
CA ALA A 56 7.12 1.99 -11.56
C ALA A 56 6.24 0.73 -11.40
N GLY A 57 5.09 0.87 -10.74
CA GLY A 57 4.17 -0.23 -10.45
C GLY A 57 4.69 -1.16 -9.38
N GLU A 58 5.61 -0.72 -8.52
CA GLU A 58 5.99 -1.48 -7.34
C GLU A 58 5.01 -1.22 -6.21
N VAL A 59 4.68 -2.28 -5.49
CA VAL A 59 3.68 -2.28 -4.44
C VAL A 59 4.28 -2.78 -3.15
N SER A 60 4.03 -2.06 -2.06
CA SER A 60 4.33 -2.51 -0.70
C SER A 60 3.19 -2.15 0.24
N GLY A 61 2.99 -2.92 1.30
CA GLY A 61 1.95 -2.64 2.29
C GLY A 61 1.59 -3.84 3.14
N SER A 62 0.32 -3.94 3.52
CA SER A 62 -0.21 -5.02 4.35
C SER A 62 -1.57 -5.50 3.84
N PHE A 63 -1.82 -6.79 4.02
CA PHE A 63 -3.11 -7.42 3.80
C PHE A 63 -3.52 -8.11 5.10
N THR A 64 -4.72 -7.83 5.59
CA THR A 64 -5.30 -8.51 6.75
C THR A 64 -6.42 -9.42 6.26
N ASN A 65 -6.42 -10.68 6.70
CA ASN A 65 -7.51 -11.61 6.45
C ASN A 65 -7.84 -12.38 7.71
N ASN A 66 -9.09 -12.27 8.17
CA ASN A 66 -9.57 -12.91 9.41
C ASN A 66 -8.64 -12.64 10.63
N GLY A 67 -8.13 -11.42 10.76
CA GLY A 67 -7.20 -11.01 11.82
C GLY A 67 -5.73 -11.42 11.62
N THR A 68 -5.41 -12.21 10.59
CA THR A 68 -4.01 -12.50 10.23
C THR A 68 -3.47 -11.40 9.34
N VAL A 69 -2.35 -10.79 9.74
CA VAL A 69 -1.68 -9.72 8.98
C VAL A 69 -0.56 -10.33 8.14
N PHE A 70 -0.54 -9.99 6.87
CA PHE A 70 0.49 -10.34 5.91
C PHE A 70 1.17 -9.07 5.43
N ALA A 71 2.50 -9.05 5.43
CA ALA A 71 3.26 -8.08 4.66
C ALA A 71 3.00 -8.34 3.16
N ALA A 72 2.54 -7.33 2.43
CA ALA A 72 2.20 -7.42 1.02
C ALA A 72 3.27 -6.71 0.19
N GLN A 73 3.83 -7.41 -0.80
CA GLN A 73 4.80 -6.87 -1.74
C GLN A 73 4.54 -7.39 -3.13
N GLY A 74 4.72 -6.57 -4.17
CA GLY A 74 4.57 -7.07 -5.53
C GLY A 74 4.51 -5.98 -6.57
N LYS A 75 3.67 -6.21 -7.58
CA LYS A 75 3.54 -5.32 -8.73
C LYS A 75 2.09 -4.96 -9.02
N ALA A 76 1.91 -3.74 -9.53
CA ALA A 76 0.66 -3.20 -10.04
C ALA A 76 0.82 -2.85 -11.51
N ALA A 77 -0.22 -3.08 -12.30
CA ALA A 77 -0.33 -2.45 -13.61
C ALA A 77 -0.78 -1.01 -13.39
N VAL A 78 0.13 -0.07 -13.64
CA VAL A 78 -0.10 1.37 -13.46
C VAL A 78 -0.15 2.04 -14.81
N ARG A 79 -1.17 2.87 -15.02
CA ARG A 79 -1.27 3.78 -16.15
C ARG A 79 -1.34 5.21 -15.63
N GLU A 80 -0.53 6.08 -16.21
CA GLU A 80 -0.64 7.51 -15.98
C GLU A 80 -1.80 8.07 -16.81
N ASP A 81 -2.72 8.76 -16.15
CA ASP A 81 -3.80 9.50 -16.80
C ASP A 81 -3.78 10.95 -16.33
N GLN A 82 -3.21 11.82 -17.18
CA GLN A 82 -3.03 13.29 -17.11
C GLN A 82 -2.66 13.93 -15.76
N ARG A 83 -3.30 13.54 -14.65
CA ARG A 83 -3.10 14.00 -13.28
C ARG A 83 -3.15 12.89 -12.21
N THR A 84 -3.37 11.63 -12.57
CA THR A 84 -3.53 10.51 -11.61
C THR A 84 -2.81 9.24 -12.06
N LEU A 85 -2.48 8.38 -11.09
CA LEU A 85 -2.03 7.02 -11.34
C LEU A 85 -3.22 6.08 -11.23
N VAL A 86 -3.55 5.42 -12.33
CA VAL A 86 -4.62 4.44 -12.40
C VAL A 86 -4.03 3.04 -12.23
N VAL A 87 -4.50 2.31 -11.23
CA VAL A 87 -4.11 0.91 -10.99
C VAL A 87 -5.21 0.00 -11.51
N SER A 88 -4.86 -0.96 -12.38
CA SER A 88 -5.84 -1.87 -12.99
C SER A 88 -5.66 -3.34 -12.61
N GLN A 89 -4.46 -3.71 -12.19
CA GLN A 89 -4.13 -5.08 -11.78
C GLN A 89 -3.18 -5.05 -10.60
N LEU A 90 -3.34 -6.00 -9.68
CA LEU A 90 -2.45 -6.21 -8.53
C LEU A 90 -2.00 -7.67 -8.50
N SER A 91 -0.71 -7.87 -8.31
CA SER A 91 -0.07 -9.16 -8.07
C SER A 91 0.86 -9.04 -6.87
N LEU A 92 0.46 -9.65 -5.75
CA LEU A 92 1.11 -9.49 -4.46
C LEU A 92 1.51 -10.84 -3.90
N SER A 93 2.74 -10.90 -3.40
CA SER A 93 3.23 -11.90 -2.48
C SER A 93 2.94 -11.44 -1.05
N LEU A 94 2.43 -12.36 -0.24
CA LEU A 94 1.98 -12.14 1.12
C LEU A 94 2.84 -12.99 2.06
N ASP A 95 3.45 -12.34 3.05
CA ASP A 95 4.25 -13.02 4.08
C ASP A 95 3.67 -12.66 5.46
N SER A 96 3.09 -13.64 6.16
CA SER A 96 2.62 -13.45 7.55
C SER A 96 3.71 -13.60 8.59
N THR A 97 4.98 -13.70 8.18
CA THR A 97 6.12 -13.42 9.06
C THR A 97 6.22 -11.92 9.37
N VAL A 98 5.15 -11.34 9.86
CA VAL A 98 5.29 -10.13 10.64
C VAL A 98 6.00 -10.58 11.91
N GLU A 99 7.29 -10.28 12.02
CA GLU A 99 8.02 -10.40 13.28
C GLU A 99 7.20 -9.68 14.33
N GLY A 100 6.48 -10.45 15.14
CA GLY A 100 5.91 -9.93 16.36
C GLY A 100 7.07 -9.50 17.23
N ARG A 101 7.52 -8.24 17.08
CA ARG A 101 8.17 -7.51 18.17
C ARG A 101 7.10 -7.24 19.22
N ALA A 102 6.57 -8.31 19.81
CA ALA A 102 6.11 -8.25 21.17
C ALA A 102 7.37 -8.04 22.00
N GLY A 103 7.77 -6.78 22.18
CA GLY A 103 8.59 -6.39 23.31
C GLY A 103 7.79 -6.68 24.55
N ILE A 104 7.85 -7.93 25.03
CA ILE A 104 7.34 -8.28 26.34
C ILE A 104 8.30 -7.61 27.31
N THR A 105 8.00 -6.36 27.69
CA THR A 105 8.56 -5.79 28.90
C THR A 105 7.94 -6.55 30.06
N ALA A 106 8.48 -7.74 30.35
CA ALA A 106 8.20 -8.46 31.57
C ALA A 106 8.86 -7.67 32.71
N SER A 107 8.15 -6.66 33.23
CA SER A 107 8.46 -6.13 34.54
C SER A 107 8.11 -7.18 35.59
N MET A 108 9.16 -7.61 36.29
CA MET A 108 9.16 -8.37 37.55
C MET A 108 9.00 -9.89 37.47
N GLY A 109 10.00 -10.57 38.06
CA GLY A 109 9.81 -11.88 38.71
C GLY A 109 10.31 -13.07 37.93
N ALA A 110 11.56 -13.43 38.19
CA ALA A 110 12.23 -14.70 37.88
C ALA A 110 11.32 -15.91 37.56
N VAL A 111 11.37 -16.40 36.32
CA VAL A 111 11.27 -17.85 36.02
C VAL A 111 12.21 -18.16 34.84
N ARG A 112 13.31 -18.87 35.13
CA ARG A 112 14.12 -19.53 34.12
C ARG A 112 13.46 -20.88 33.80
N THR A 113 12.65 -20.93 32.77
CA THR A 113 12.30 -22.18 32.08
C THR A 113 12.42 -21.95 30.58
N GLY A 114 13.49 -22.50 30.02
CA GLY A 114 13.66 -22.56 28.58
C GLY A 114 12.60 -23.46 27.98
N VAL A 115 11.90 -22.96 26.96
CA VAL A 115 11.77 -23.57 25.62
C VAL A 115 11.42 -22.38 24.72
N GLY A 116 12.40 -21.90 23.96
CA GLY A 116 12.15 -20.95 22.89
C GLY A 116 11.36 -21.65 21.79
N LEU A 117 10.04 -21.70 21.90
CA LEU A 117 9.18 -21.97 20.76
C LEU A 117 9.16 -20.69 19.90
N THR A 118 10.27 -20.41 19.21
CA THR A 118 10.25 -19.57 18.02
C THR A 118 9.59 -20.34 16.89
N GLY A 119 8.32 -20.71 17.09
CA GLY A 119 7.46 -21.27 16.07
C GLY A 119 7.06 -20.15 15.13
N ARG A 120 7.95 -19.82 14.19
CA ARG A 120 7.65 -18.94 13.06
C ARG A 120 6.70 -19.70 12.12
N LEU A 121 5.42 -19.75 12.46
CA LEU A 121 4.36 -20.21 11.57
C LEU A 121 4.09 -19.11 10.54
N GLY A 122 5.09 -18.79 9.72
CA GLY A 122 4.93 -17.93 8.56
C GLY A 122 4.08 -18.65 7.54
N SER A 123 2.86 -18.16 7.31
CA SER A 123 2.05 -18.51 6.15
C SER A 123 2.39 -17.57 5.00
N ASN A 124 2.91 -18.13 3.92
CA ASN A 124 3.06 -17.42 2.66
C ASN A 124 1.78 -17.57 1.84
N GLY A 125 1.43 -16.52 1.11
CA GLY A 125 0.29 -16.54 0.20
C GLY A 125 0.47 -15.57 -0.96
N ASN A 126 -0.44 -15.63 -1.92
CA ASN A 126 -0.45 -14.71 -3.06
C ASN A 126 -1.84 -14.09 -3.20
N LEU A 127 -1.91 -12.79 -3.46
CA LEU A 127 -3.14 -12.09 -3.80
C LEU A 127 -3.02 -11.53 -5.23
N ASN A 128 -3.88 -12.00 -6.12
CA ASN A 128 -3.90 -11.59 -7.52
C ASN A 128 -5.30 -11.13 -7.91
N GLY A 129 -5.43 -10.00 -8.60
CA GLY A 129 -6.73 -9.54 -9.06
C GLY A 129 -6.67 -8.27 -9.90
N THR A 130 -7.85 -7.82 -10.27
CA THR A 130 -8.07 -6.61 -11.07
C THR A 130 -8.81 -5.56 -10.24
N LEU A 131 -8.43 -4.30 -10.44
CA LEU A 131 -9.11 -3.15 -9.87
C LEU A 131 -9.84 -2.43 -11.02
N ASP A 132 -11.15 -2.26 -10.90
CA ASP A 132 -11.93 -1.51 -11.89
C ASP A 132 -11.85 0.01 -11.66
N ALA A 133 -12.37 0.78 -12.61
CA ALA A 133 -12.39 2.24 -12.54
C ALA A 133 -13.25 2.81 -11.40
N HIS A 134 -14.11 1.99 -10.78
CA HIS A 134 -14.91 2.36 -9.62
C HIS A 134 -14.24 1.97 -8.29
N GLY A 135 -12.99 1.50 -8.35
CA GLY A 135 -12.24 1.06 -7.18
C GLY A 135 -12.66 -0.31 -6.67
N ARG A 136 -13.37 -1.13 -7.46
CA ARG A 136 -13.75 -2.49 -7.01
C ARG A 136 -12.64 -3.46 -7.39
N PHE A 137 -12.02 -4.03 -6.36
CA PHE A 137 -11.04 -5.10 -6.51
C PHE A 137 -11.75 -6.46 -6.54
N ALA A 138 -11.46 -7.25 -7.57
CA ALA A 138 -11.87 -8.64 -7.67
C ALA A 138 -10.66 -9.52 -7.95
N GLY A 139 -10.42 -10.49 -7.09
CA GLY A 139 -9.22 -11.30 -7.15
C GLY A 139 -9.33 -12.64 -6.43
N THR A 140 -8.17 -13.25 -6.26
CA THR A 140 -7.99 -14.54 -5.62
C THR A 140 -6.84 -14.43 -4.63
N PHE A 141 -7.14 -14.73 -3.37
CA PHE A 141 -6.16 -14.94 -2.32
C PHE A 141 -5.86 -16.43 -2.24
N ARG A 142 -4.60 -16.83 -2.41
CA ARG A 142 -4.12 -18.20 -2.20
C ARG A 142 -3.27 -18.22 -0.95
N GLY A 143 -3.81 -18.77 0.13
CA GLY A 143 -3.06 -19.02 1.35
C GLY A 143 -2.74 -20.50 1.52
N VAL A 144 -2.04 -20.83 2.60
CA VAL A 144 -1.70 -22.22 2.96
C VAL A 144 -2.94 -23.11 3.08
N GLN A 145 -4.05 -22.55 3.59
CA GLN A 145 -5.30 -23.28 3.83
C GLN A 145 -6.20 -23.43 2.59
N GLY A 146 -5.86 -22.78 1.47
CA GLY A 146 -6.64 -22.89 0.25
C GLY A 146 -6.71 -21.61 -0.57
N THR A 147 -7.62 -21.64 -1.55
CA THR A 147 -7.87 -20.54 -2.49
C THR A 147 -9.21 -19.88 -2.17
N TYR A 148 -9.19 -18.57 -2.00
CA TYR A 148 -10.33 -17.75 -1.59
C TYR A 148 -10.58 -16.66 -2.64
N ARG A 149 -11.82 -16.55 -3.11
CA ARG A 149 -12.24 -15.42 -3.94
C ARG A 149 -12.27 -14.17 -3.07
N THR A 150 -11.67 -13.09 -3.52
CA THR A 150 -11.54 -11.86 -2.74
C THR A 150 -12.21 -10.71 -3.48
N LEU A 151 -13.08 -9.99 -2.79
CA LEU A 151 -13.83 -8.85 -3.31
C LEU A 151 -13.68 -7.70 -2.32
N MET A 152 -13.20 -6.55 -2.79
CA MET A 152 -12.99 -5.36 -1.96
C MET A 152 -13.38 -4.09 -2.71
N ASN A 153 -13.70 -3.04 -1.95
CA ASN A 153 -13.79 -1.69 -2.48
C ASN A 153 -12.57 -0.90 -2.00
N CYS A 154 -11.87 -0.28 -2.94
CA CYS A 154 -10.63 0.46 -2.75
C CYS A 154 -10.85 1.96 -2.97
N GLY A 155 -10.21 2.77 -2.16
CA GLY A 155 -10.07 4.22 -2.34
C GLY A 155 -8.61 4.63 -2.33
N VAL A 156 -8.31 5.77 -2.95
CA VAL A 156 -7.00 6.42 -2.84
C VAL A 156 -6.96 7.20 -1.52
N ASN A 157 -5.86 7.05 -0.76
CA ASN A 157 -5.55 7.83 0.44
C ASN A 157 -4.42 8.82 0.16
#